data_AF-A0A8J2UP93-F1
#
_entry.id   AF-A0A8J2UP93-F1
#
_cell.length_a   1.000
_cell.length_b   1.000
_cell.length_c   1.000
_cell.angle_alpha   90.00
_cell.angle_beta   90.00
_cell.angle_gamma   90.00
#
_symmetry.space_group_name_H-M   'P 1'
#
loop_
_entity.id
_entity.type
_entity.pdbx_description
1 polymer ?
#
loop_
_entity_poly.entity_id
_entity_poly.type
_entity_poly.pdbx_seq_one_letter_code
_entity_poly.pdbx_strand_id
1 'polypeptide(L)'
;MSSPQPPDRFYKATPVFDEHTLPDKLRNAHQTKAGTWGVIRVLEGRLRYVIEETQAETVLTPEHPGLVLPGQLHHVEPLGAMRMQVEFYDHPPALDDEA
;
A
#
# COMPACT_ATOMS: atom_id res chain seq x y z
N MET A 1 -30.25 -14.95 -6.72
CA MET A 1 -28.91 -15.31 -7.22
C MET A 1 -28.20 -13.99 -7.48
N SER A 2 -27.35 -13.54 -6.54
CA SER A 2 -26.59 -12.30 -6.74
C SER A 2 -25.46 -12.57 -7.72
N SER A 3 -25.37 -11.77 -8.77
CA SER A 3 -24.28 -11.81 -9.74
C SER A 3 -22.92 -11.62 -9.03
N PRO A 4 -21.85 -12.30 -9.48
CA PRO A 4 -20.52 -12.09 -8.92
C PRO A 4 -20.09 -10.64 -9.20
N GLN A 5 -19.84 -9.87 -8.15
CA GLN A 5 -19.19 -8.58 -8.23
C GLN A 5 -17.74 -8.84 -8.67
N PRO A 6 -17.20 -8.11 -9.68
CA PRO A 6 -15.83 -8.33 -10.10
C PRO A 6 -14.92 -8.09 -8.89
N PRO A 7 -14.03 -9.04 -8.57
CA PRO A 7 -13.08 -8.85 -7.48
C PRO A 7 -12.14 -7.69 -7.89
N ASP A 8 -11.48 -7.07 -6.90
CA ASP A 8 -10.21 -6.37 -7.12
C ASP A 8 -10.10 -5.34 -8.27
N ARG A 9 -11.08 -4.43 -8.47
CA ARG A 9 -10.98 -3.43 -9.54
C ARG A 9 -9.91 -2.36 -9.25
N PHE A 10 -8.68 -2.65 -9.67
CA PHE A 10 -7.59 -1.70 -9.83
C PHE A 10 -8.05 -0.55 -10.73
N TYR A 11 -7.79 0.69 -10.33
CA TYR A 11 -8.12 1.85 -11.17
C TYR A 11 -6.97 2.83 -11.36
N LYS A 12 -5.92 2.79 -10.53
CA LYS A 12 -4.77 3.69 -10.65
C LYS A 12 -3.55 3.18 -9.87
N ALA A 13 -2.35 3.50 -10.36
CA ALA A 13 -1.12 3.46 -9.58
C ALA A 13 -0.45 4.84 -9.51
N THR A 14 0.39 5.08 -8.50
CA THR A 14 1.35 6.19 -8.51
C THR A 14 2.49 5.91 -9.50
N PRO A 15 3.31 6.91 -9.84
CA PRO A 15 4.66 6.65 -10.33
C PRO A 15 5.46 5.78 -9.34
N VAL A 16 6.54 5.18 -9.81
CA VAL A 16 7.52 4.53 -8.96
C VAL A 16 8.33 5.61 -8.23
N PHE A 17 8.46 5.45 -6.91
CA PHE A 17 9.29 6.27 -6.05
C PHE A 17 10.49 5.47 -5.56
N ASP A 18 11.60 6.15 -5.35
CA ASP A 18 12.77 5.67 -4.61
C ASP A 18 12.91 6.39 -3.26
N GLU A 19 13.98 6.11 -2.51
CA GLU A 19 14.23 6.72 -1.20
C GLU A 19 14.41 8.24 -1.23
N HIS A 20 14.68 8.83 -2.39
CA HIS A 20 14.90 10.26 -2.57
C HIS A 20 13.66 10.98 -3.12
N THR A 21 12.86 10.29 -3.93
CA THR A 21 11.68 10.83 -4.63
C THR A 21 10.37 10.52 -3.93
N LEU A 22 10.36 9.63 -2.92
CA LEU A 22 9.18 9.34 -2.11
C LEU A 22 8.66 10.64 -1.45
N PRO A 23 7.43 11.09 -1.78
CA PRO A 23 6.91 12.36 -1.30
C PRO A 23 6.66 12.36 0.22
N ASP A 24 6.87 13.52 0.86
CA ASP A 24 6.62 13.71 2.30
C ASP A 24 5.20 13.31 2.72
N LYS A 25 4.21 13.47 1.83
CA LYS A 25 2.83 13.06 2.11
C LYS A 25 2.73 11.57 2.46
N LEU A 26 3.53 10.70 1.84
CA LEU A 26 3.52 9.26 2.12
C LEU A 26 4.37 8.92 3.34
N ARG A 27 5.36 9.77 3.66
CA ARG A 27 6.25 9.64 4.83
C ARG A 27 5.60 10.06 6.14
N ASN A 28 4.54 10.87 6.07
CA ASN A 28 3.78 11.33 7.21
C ASN A 28 2.42 10.63 7.29
N ALA A 29 1.80 10.68 8.47
CA ALA A 29 0.46 10.15 8.72
C ALA A 29 -0.54 10.65 7.67
N HIS A 30 -1.14 9.71 6.94
CA HIS A 30 -2.17 9.98 5.95
C HIS A 30 -3.11 8.79 5.80
N GLN A 31 -4.18 8.96 5.03
CA GLN A 31 -5.16 7.92 4.78
C GLN A 31 -5.67 7.97 3.35
N THR A 32 -6.15 6.83 2.86
CA THR A 32 -6.95 6.76 1.64
C THR A 32 -8.35 7.34 1.89
N LYS A 33 -9.07 7.62 0.79
CA LYS A 33 -10.47 8.02 0.86
C LYS A 33 -11.34 6.82 1.28
N ALA A 34 -12.53 7.11 1.81
CA ALA A 34 -13.53 6.07 2.07
C ALA A 34 -13.81 5.25 0.80
N GLY A 35 -13.92 3.93 0.95
CA GLY A 35 -14.09 3.00 -0.18
C GLY A 35 -12.86 2.86 -1.09
N THR A 36 -11.67 3.29 -0.67
CA THR A 36 -10.42 3.09 -1.42
C THR A 36 -9.43 2.25 -0.62
N TRP A 37 -9.02 1.12 -1.19
CA TRP A 37 -7.92 0.31 -0.71
C TRP A 37 -6.62 0.75 -1.38
N GLY A 38 -5.53 0.75 -0.63
CA GLY A 38 -4.18 0.93 -1.16
C GLY A 38 -3.41 -0.38 -1.09
N VAL A 39 -2.65 -0.71 -2.13
CA VAL A 39 -1.65 -1.78 -2.09
C VAL A 39 -0.29 -1.14 -2.31
N ILE A 40 0.57 -1.20 -1.29
CA ILE A 40 1.93 -0.73 -1.33
C ILE A 40 2.79 -1.87 -1.90
N ARG A 41 3.23 -1.72 -3.16
CA ARG A 41 4.15 -2.67 -3.79
C ARG A 41 5.57 -2.16 -3.68
N VAL A 42 6.40 -2.90 -2.96
CA VAL A 42 7.86 -2.74 -3.03
C VAL A 42 8.33 -3.49 -4.27
N LEU A 43 9.11 -2.84 -5.12
CA LEU A 43 9.70 -3.45 -6.32
C LEU A 43 11.14 -3.90 -6.03
N GLU A 44 11.86 -3.13 -5.22
CA GLU A 44 13.23 -3.40 -4.79
C GLU A 44 13.44 -2.85 -3.37
N GLY A 45 14.28 -3.50 -2.58
CA GLY A 45 14.63 -3.04 -1.22
C GLY A 45 13.54 -3.33 -0.19
N ARG A 46 13.42 -2.45 0.81
CA ARG A 46 12.50 -2.62 1.95
C ARG A 46 11.90 -1.30 2.39
N LEU A 47 10.67 -1.37 2.87
CA LEU A 47 9.91 -0.22 3.35
C LEU A 47 9.26 -0.59 4.69
N ARG A 48 9.40 0.26 5.71
CA ARG A 48 8.59 0.13 6.94
C ARG A 48 7.23 0.74 6.67
N TYR A 49 6.18 0.02 7.02
CA TYR A 49 4.80 0.48 7.03
C TYR A 49 4.32 0.52 8.48
N VAL A 50 3.68 1.61 8.88
CA VAL A 50 3.21 1.83 10.26
C VAL A 50 1.74 2.22 10.25
N ILE A 51 0.93 1.54 11.07
CA ILE A 51 -0.48 1.90 11.30
C ILE A 51 -0.53 2.79 12.54
N GLU A 52 -0.99 4.02 12.39
CA GLU A 52 -0.89 5.06 13.42
C GLU A 52 -1.73 4.77 14.66
N GLU A 53 -2.92 4.18 14.49
CA GLU A 53 -3.81 3.91 15.61
C GLU A 53 -3.25 2.82 16.55
N THR A 54 -2.64 1.79 15.99
CA THR A 54 -2.15 0.63 16.74
C THR A 54 -0.64 0.68 17.00
N GLN A 55 0.07 1.57 16.31
CA GLN A 55 1.53 1.59 16.23
C GLN A 55 2.12 0.25 15.75
N ALA A 56 1.33 -0.54 15.03
CA ALA A 56 1.80 -1.79 14.44
C ALA A 56 2.74 -1.48 13.27
N GLU A 57 3.91 -2.09 13.27
CA GLU A 57 4.89 -1.97 12.21
C GLU A 57 4.97 -3.25 11.37
N THR A 58 5.17 -3.11 10.07
CA THR A 58 5.44 -4.22 9.16
C THR A 58 6.54 -3.82 8.19
N VAL A 59 7.49 -4.72 7.94
CA VAL A 59 8.49 -4.53 6.89
C VAL A 59 7.96 -5.13 5.60
N LEU A 60 7.77 -4.28 4.60
CA LEU A 60 7.34 -4.66 3.26
C LEU A 60 8.55 -4.98 2.39
N THR A 61 8.41 -6.02 1.57
CA THR A 61 9.38 -6.49 0.58
C THR A 61 8.67 -6.77 -0.75
N PRO A 62 9.38 -7.06 -1.85
CA PRO A 62 8.74 -7.44 -3.11
C PRO A 62 7.77 -8.62 -3.00
N GLU A 63 8.03 -9.54 -2.07
CA GLU A 63 7.22 -10.73 -1.80
C GLU A 63 6.11 -10.47 -0.78
N HIS A 64 6.17 -9.36 -0.04
CA HIS A 64 5.22 -9.05 1.03
C HIS A 64 4.68 -7.62 0.88
N PRO A 65 3.67 -7.40 0.01
CA PRO A 65 3.07 -6.10 -0.21
C PRO A 65 2.24 -5.65 1.01
N GLY A 66 2.12 -4.34 1.19
CA GLY A 66 1.33 -3.75 2.27
C GLY A 66 -0.11 -3.46 1.85
N LEU A 67 -1.10 -4.02 2.55
CA LEU A 67 -2.50 -3.66 2.36
C LEU A 67 -2.90 -2.50 3.28
N VAL A 68 -3.44 -1.44 2.68
CA VAL A 68 -4.00 -0.27 3.37
C VAL A 68 -5.52 -0.31 3.25
N LEU A 69 -6.19 -0.33 4.40
CA LEU A 69 -7.65 -0.32 4.46
C LEU A 69 -8.23 1.10 4.24
N PRO A 70 -9.47 1.23 3.74
CA PRO A 70 -10.12 2.53 3.58
C PRO A 70 -10.15 3.32 4.88
N GLY A 71 -9.59 4.54 4.85
CA GLY A 71 -9.56 5.43 6.01
C GLY A 71 -8.55 5.05 7.10
N GLN A 72 -7.74 4.01 6.90
CA GLN A 72 -6.67 3.64 7.82
C GLN A 72 -5.58 4.71 7.81
N LEU A 73 -5.31 5.30 8.97
CA LEU A 73 -4.23 6.26 9.13
C LEU A 73 -2.89 5.51 9.24
N HIS A 74 -1.95 5.84 8.36
CA HIS A 74 -0.67 5.16 8.24
C HIS A 74 0.41 6.06 7.62
N HIS A 75 1.65 5.61 7.68
CA HIS A 75 2.76 6.18 6.93
C HIS A 75 3.79 5.11 6.55
N VAL A 76 4.76 5.50 5.73
CA VAL A 76 5.86 4.63 5.31
C VAL A 76 7.24 5.28 5.48
N GLU A 77 8.24 4.47 5.78
CA GLU A 77 9.63 4.90 5.93
C GLU A 77 10.56 4.01 5.10
N PRO A 78 11.39 4.57 4.19
CA PRO A 78 12.42 3.80 3.51
C PRO A 78 13.42 3.19 4.50
N LEU A 79 13.72 1.89 4.35
CA LEU A 79 14.74 1.19 5.15
C LEU A 79 16.05 1.02 4.37
N GLY A 80 16.51 2.10 3.74
CA GLY A 80 17.62 2.14 2.80
C GLY A 80 17.15 2.39 1.36
N ALA A 81 18.01 2.05 0.39
CA ALA A 81 17.67 2.12 -1.03
C ALA A 81 16.48 1.21 -1.32
N MET A 82 15.47 1.75 -2.02
CA MET A 82 14.24 1.03 -2.32
C MET A 82 13.56 1.59 -3.55
N ARG A 83 12.64 0.80 -4.12
CA ARG A 83 11.68 1.27 -5.13
C ARG A 83 10.30 0.79 -4.76
N MET A 84 9.30 1.67 -4.84
CA MET A 84 7.92 1.31 -4.54
C MET A 84 6.91 2.04 -5.41
N GLN A 85 5.69 1.53 -5.46
CA GLN A 85 4.51 2.24 -5.96
C GLN A 85 3.29 1.92 -5.08
N VAL A 86 2.27 2.76 -5.15
CA VAL A 86 0.97 2.49 -4.51
C VAL A 86 -0.09 2.28 -5.58
N GLU A 87 -0.78 1.16 -5.51
CA GLU A 87 -1.93 0.83 -6.33
C GLU A 87 -3.22 1.12 -5.56
N PHE A 88 -4.24 1.58 -6.28
CA PHE A 88 -5.53 1.95 -5.69
C PHE A 88 -6.66 1.15 -6.30
N TYR A 89 -7.50 0.64 -5.42
CA TYR A 89 -8.64 -0.22 -5.72
C TYR A 89 -9.92 0.36 -5.11
N ASP A 90 -11.05 0.18 -5.79
CA ASP A 90 -12.37 0.58 -5.28
C ASP A 90 -13.15 -0.58 -4.61
N HIS A 91 -12.55 -1.77 -4.56
CA HIS A 91 -13.00 -2.97 -3.83
C HIS A 91 -11.78 -3.63 -3.14
N PRO A 92 -11.98 -4.51 -2.15
CA PRO A 92 -10.88 -5.26 -1.55
C PRO A 92 -10.08 -6.03 -2.63
N PRO A 93 -8.75 -5.83 -2.72
CA PRO A 93 -7.93 -6.58 -3.65
C PRO A 93 -7.73 -8.02 -3.16
N ALA A 94 -7.75 -8.99 -4.07
CA ALA A 94 -7.20 -10.30 -3.81
C ALA A 94 -5.67 -10.17 -3.89
N LEU A 95 -5.01 -10.11 -2.74
CA LEU A 95 -3.57 -10.31 -2.69
C LEU A 95 -3.39 -11.82 -2.60
N ASP A 96 -3.16 -12.47 -3.74
CA ASP A 96 -2.95 -13.91 -3.77
C ASP A 96 -1.74 -14.25 -2.87
N ASP A 97 -1.97 -14.97 -1.77
CA ASP A 97 -0.95 -15.64 -0.97
C ASP A 97 -0.43 -16.88 -1.72
N GLU A 98 0.04 -16.72 -2.96
CA GLU A 98 0.70 -17.83 -3.68
C GLU A 98 2.18 -17.84 -3.28
N ALA A 99 2.46 -18.45 -2.13
CA ALA A 99 3.79 -18.89 -1.69
C ALA A 99 4.05 -20.34 -2.10
#